data_AF-A0A383BA59-F1
#
_entry.id   AF-A0A383BA59-F1
#
_cell.length_a   1.000
_cell.length_b   1.000
_cell.length_c   1.000
_cell.angle_alpha   90.00
_cell.angle_beta   90.00
_cell.angle_gamma   90.00
#
_symmetry.space_group_name_H-M   'P 1'
#
loop_
_entity.id
_entity.type
_entity.pdbx_description
1 polymer ?
#
loop_
_entity_poly.entity_id
_entity_poly.type
_entity_poly.pdbx_seq_one_letter_code
_entity_poly.pdbx_strand_id
1 'polypeptide(L)'
;MTLEVSGMKQEIPMPLSRIGVSMSCKASTPDGKTPVESKYDEVEILNVPGTPPELLGQFKEVMGGLQGVTTSGVMTPQGLYEDVDVKFPENVHPEIKKMSEDLKQTINSFAWPFPKEAIGKGARWQVSMPFTSEGIKGTQVSTLTLKDIQGDKVKMELTVKKLLRNRRLMFRVCRALRVN
;
A
#
# COMPACT_ATOMS: atom_id res chain seq x y z
N MET A 1 1.06 -10.57 -5.25
CA MET A 1 0.30 -11.14 -6.38
C MET A 1 0.78 -12.56 -6.52
N THR A 2 -0.10 -13.55 -6.45
CA THR A 2 0.30 -14.95 -6.41
C THR A 2 -0.23 -15.61 -7.68
N LEU A 3 0.68 -16.14 -8.48
CA LEU A 3 0.36 -17.02 -9.60
C LEU A 3 0.45 -18.44 -9.08
N GLU A 4 -0.68 -19.15 -9.04
CA GLU A 4 -0.73 -20.56 -8.66
C GLU A 4 -0.22 -21.43 -9.81
N VAL A 5 1.01 -21.96 -9.67
CA VAL A 5 1.47 -23.12 -10.43
C VAL A 5 1.71 -24.27 -9.43
N SER A 6 0.76 -25.22 -9.41
CA SER A 6 0.87 -26.56 -8.82
C SER A 6 1.42 -26.66 -7.39
N GLY A 7 0.54 -26.61 -6.39
CA GLY A 7 0.63 -27.44 -5.16
C GLY A 7 1.78 -27.19 -4.18
N MET A 8 2.69 -26.27 -4.43
CA MET A 8 3.69 -25.84 -3.46
C MET A 8 3.33 -24.46 -2.95
N LYS A 9 3.02 -24.38 -1.66
CA LYS A 9 2.80 -23.14 -0.92
C LYS A 9 4.14 -22.45 -0.70
N GLN A 10 4.76 -21.98 -1.78
CA GLN A 10 5.97 -21.16 -1.71
C GLN A 10 5.53 -19.74 -1.38
N GLU A 11 5.90 -19.25 -0.20
CA GLU A 11 6.01 -17.81 0.02
C GLU A 11 7.00 -17.30 -1.01
N ILE A 12 6.50 -16.66 -2.07
CA ILE A 12 7.33 -15.96 -3.03
C ILE A 12 7.94 -14.78 -2.26
N PRO A 13 9.25 -14.79 -1.96
CA PRO A 13 9.86 -13.67 -1.27
C PRO A 13 9.71 -12.45 -2.19
N MET A 14 8.91 -11.48 -1.77
CA MET A 14 8.81 -10.23 -2.51
C MET A 14 10.20 -9.58 -2.47
N PRO A 15 10.78 -9.26 -3.64
CA PRO A 15 12.09 -8.63 -3.65
C PRO A 15 11.98 -7.27 -2.96
N LEU A 16 13.07 -6.87 -2.30
CA LEU A 16 13.15 -5.55 -1.75
C LEU A 16 13.15 -4.55 -2.92
N SER A 17 12.29 -3.53 -2.87
CA SER A 17 12.21 -2.51 -3.91
C SER A 17 12.43 -1.12 -3.32
N ARG A 18 13.15 -0.28 -4.05
CA ARG A 18 13.21 1.17 -3.82
C ARG A 18 12.35 1.86 -4.88
N ILE A 19 11.40 2.66 -4.43
CA ILE A 19 10.48 3.40 -5.31
C ILE A 19 10.57 4.88 -4.92
N GLY A 20 10.99 5.71 -5.86
CA GLY A 20 10.97 7.17 -5.76
C GLY A 20 9.72 7.73 -6.41
N VAL A 21 8.94 8.51 -5.66
CA VAL A 21 7.74 9.19 -6.16
C VAL A 21 7.84 10.67 -5.83
N SER A 22 7.82 11.52 -6.84
CA SER A 22 7.64 12.96 -6.68
C SER A 22 6.15 13.26 -6.66
N MET A 23 5.75 14.13 -5.74
CA MET A 23 4.38 14.57 -5.58
C MET A 23 4.36 16.08 -5.49
N SER A 24 3.48 16.71 -6.26
CA SER A 24 3.21 18.13 -6.21
C SER A 24 1.75 18.37 -5.82
N CYS A 25 1.56 19.22 -4.82
CA CYS A 25 0.24 19.64 -4.36
C CYS A 25 -0.03 21.06 -4.88
N LYS A 26 -1.17 21.26 -5.51
CA LYS A 26 -1.67 22.60 -5.86
C LYS A 26 -2.36 23.23 -4.64
N ALA A 27 -2.70 24.51 -4.75
CA ALA A 27 -3.46 25.18 -3.70
C ALA A 27 -4.77 24.45 -3.40
N SER A 28 -5.09 24.29 -2.12
CA SER A 28 -6.34 23.68 -1.68
C SER A 28 -7.53 24.58 -2.03
N THR A 29 -8.65 23.96 -2.40
CA THR A 29 -9.93 24.62 -2.60
C THR A 29 -10.55 25.05 -1.26
N PRO A 30 -11.58 25.93 -1.26
CA PRO A 30 -12.24 26.38 -0.03
C PRO A 30 -12.86 25.24 0.81
N ASP A 31 -13.25 24.13 0.18
CA ASP A 31 -13.73 22.90 0.82
C ASP A 31 -12.60 21.98 1.31
N GLY A 32 -11.34 22.43 1.22
CA GLY A 32 -10.16 21.73 1.74
C GLY A 32 -9.64 20.61 0.84
N LYS A 33 -10.18 20.47 -0.38
CA LYS A 33 -9.67 19.50 -1.36
C LYS A 33 -8.41 20.03 -2.01
N THR A 34 -7.44 19.16 -2.24
CA THR A 34 -6.12 19.53 -2.75
C THR A 34 -5.86 18.76 -4.03
N PRO A 35 -5.75 19.42 -5.20
CA PRO A 35 -5.33 18.75 -6.41
C PRO A 35 -3.88 18.30 -6.28
N VAL A 36 -3.62 17.03 -6.58
CA VAL A 36 -2.30 16.40 -6.44
C VAL A 36 -1.91 15.78 -7.77
N GLU A 37 -0.67 15.99 -8.17
CA GLU A 37 -0.02 15.28 -9.27
C GLU A 37 1.19 14.55 -8.72
N SER A 38 1.37 13.29 -9.11
CA SER A 38 2.53 12.50 -8.71
C SER A 38 3.15 11.76 -9.89
N LYS A 39 4.45 11.52 -9.81
CA LYS A 39 5.21 10.82 -10.84
C LYS A 39 6.15 9.83 -10.17
N TYR A 40 6.20 8.61 -10.71
CA TYR A 40 7.17 7.60 -10.32
C TYR A 40 8.51 7.94 -10.99
N ASP A 41 9.47 8.47 -10.22
CA ASP A 41 10.77 8.91 -10.72
C ASP A 41 11.76 7.75 -10.86
N GLU A 42 11.74 6.86 -9.87
CA GLU A 42 12.70 5.77 -9.75
C GLU A 42 11.99 4.50 -9.29
N VAL A 43 12.28 3.37 -9.95
CA VAL A 43 11.83 2.06 -9.51
C VAL A 43 12.99 1.09 -9.63
N GLU A 44 13.55 0.70 -8.50
CA GLU A 44 14.69 -0.19 -8.40
C GLU A 44 14.30 -1.45 -7.63
N ILE A 45 14.47 -2.62 -8.26
CA ILE A 45 14.27 -3.91 -7.60
C ILE A 45 15.63 -4.42 -7.14
N LEU A 46 15.83 -4.43 -5.82
CA LEU A 46 17.04 -4.87 -5.17
C LEU A 46 17.08 -6.40 -5.10
N ASN A 47 18.20 -6.97 -5.52
CA ASN A 47 18.44 -8.40 -5.43
C ASN A 47 18.70 -8.80 -3.98
N VAL A 48 17.87 -9.72 -3.46
CA VAL A 48 18.06 -10.31 -2.13
C VAL A 48 18.60 -11.74 -2.32
N PRO A 49 19.63 -12.17 -1.58
CA PRO A 49 20.12 -13.54 -1.64
C PRO A 49 18.98 -14.55 -1.43
N GLY A 50 18.83 -15.47 -2.38
CA GLY A 50 17.76 -16.47 -2.37
C GLY A 50 16.59 -16.19 -3.31
N THR A 51 16.52 -15.02 -3.96
CA THR A 51 15.49 -14.75 -4.97
C THR A 51 15.85 -15.41 -6.31
N PRO A 52 14.97 -16.25 -6.90
CA PRO A 52 15.22 -16.85 -8.21
C PRO A 52 15.45 -15.79 -9.31
N PRO A 53 16.43 -15.96 -10.21
CA PRO A 53 16.71 -14.98 -11.27
C PRO A 53 15.52 -14.71 -12.20
N GLU A 54 14.73 -15.75 -12.49
CA GLU A 54 13.52 -15.63 -13.32
C GLU A 54 12.47 -14.72 -12.66
N LEU A 55 12.29 -14.86 -11.35
CA LEU A 55 11.39 -14.03 -10.56
C LEU A 55 11.87 -12.57 -10.52
N LEU A 56 13.18 -12.34 -10.35
CA LEU A 56 13.76 -10.99 -10.41
C LEU A 56 13.56 -10.34 -11.78
N GLY A 57 13.69 -11.10 -12.87
CA GLY A 57 13.44 -10.63 -14.23
C GLY A 57 12.00 -10.15 -14.41
N GLN A 58 11.03 -10.98 -14.02
CA GLN A 58 9.61 -10.64 -14.07
C GLN A 58 9.27 -9.41 -13.22
N PHE A 59 9.79 -9.32 -12.00
CA PHE A 59 9.56 -8.14 -11.14
C PHE A 59 10.16 -6.86 -11.73
N LYS A 60 11.35 -6.94 -12.34
CA LYS A 60 11.97 -5.78 -13.01
C LYS A 60 11.16 -5.33 -14.22
N GLU A 61 10.61 -6.26 -14.99
CA GLU A 61 9.80 -5.95 -16.16
C GLU A 61 8.48 -5.27 -15.76
N VAL A 62 7.77 -5.84 -14.78
CA VAL A 62 6.50 -5.28 -14.29
C VAL A 62 6.71 -3.95 -13.57
N MET A 63 7.67 -3.86 -12.66
CA MET A 63 7.89 -2.66 -11.84
C MET A 63 8.63 -1.57 -12.62
N GLY A 64 9.51 -1.93 -13.55
CA GLY A 64 10.17 -0.97 -14.44
C GLY A 64 9.16 -0.20 -15.30
N GLY A 65 8.05 -0.83 -15.69
CA GLY A 65 6.96 -0.15 -16.39
C GLY A 65 6.17 0.86 -15.56
N LEU A 66 6.37 0.93 -14.24
CA LEU A 66 5.83 2.00 -13.41
C LEU A 66 6.67 3.28 -13.50
N GLN A 67 7.94 3.20 -13.89
CA GLN A 67 8.79 4.37 -13.99
C GLN A 67 8.25 5.33 -15.07
N GLY A 68 8.08 6.60 -14.70
CA GLY A 68 7.50 7.63 -15.58
C GLY A 68 5.97 7.65 -15.60
N VAL A 69 5.28 6.70 -14.95
CA VAL A 69 3.83 6.79 -14.75
C VAL A 69 3.53 8.06 -13.96
N THR A 70 2.56 8.82 -14.44
CA THR A 70 2.06 10.02 -13.77
C THR A 70 0.63 9.77 -13.32
N THR A 71 0.31 10.12 -12.08
CA THR A 71 -1.06 10.08 -11.57
C THR A 71 -1.49 11.49 -11.18
N SER A 72 -2.76 11.79 -11.38
CA SER A 72 -3.36 13.03 -10.92
C SER A 72 -4.69 12.74 -10.25
N GLY A 73 -5.03 13.48 -9.21
CA GLY A 73 -6.31 13.34 -8.53
C GLY A 73 -6.55 14.46 -7.54
N VAL A 74 -7.66 14.36 -6.81
CA VAL A 74 -8.05 15.33 -5.80
C VAL A 74 -8.00 14.66 -4.44
N MET A 75 -7.09 15.11 -3.58
CA MET A 75 -6.98 14.61 -2.21
C MET A 75 -7.94 15.37 -1.29
N THR A 76 -8.82 14.66 -0.59
CA THR A 76 -9.72 15.23 0.42
C THR A 76 -8.97 15.57 1.71
N PRO A 77 -9.53 16.39 2.62
CA PRO A 77 -8.93 16.64 3.93
C PRO A 77 -8.64 15.37 4.74
N GLN A 78 -9.36 14.29 4.47
CA GLN A 78 -9.20 12.99 5.10
C GLN A 78 -8.13 12.13 4.43
N GLY A 79 -7.42 12.63 3.41
CA GLY A 79 -6.37 11.88 2.71
C GLY A 79 -6.90 10.81 1.75
N LEU A 80 -8.17 10.90 1.35
CA LEU A 80 -8.75 10.04 0.31
C LEU A 80 -8.56 10.69 -1.05
N TYR A 81 -8.35 9.89 -2.10
CA TYR A 81 -8.22 10.39 -3.47
C TYR A 81 -9.55 10.25 -4.22
N GLU A 82 -9.96 11.33 -4.87
CA GLU A 82 -11.08 11.42 -5.81
C GLU A 82 -10.55 11.70 -7.21
N ASP A 83 -11.33 11.36 -8.25
CA ASP A 83 -11.03 11.69 -9.65
C ASP A 83 -9.63 11.29 -10.13
N VAL A 84 -9.17 10.10 -9.72
CA VAL A 84 -7.83 9.61 -10.04
C VAL A 84 -7.72 9.28 -11.54
N ASP A 85 -6.85 10.01 -12.21
CA ASP A 85 -6.37 9.74 -13.56
C ASP A 85 -4.95 9.19 -13.53
N VAL A 86 -4.66 8.28 -14.48
CA VAL A 86 -3.35 7.62 -14.59
C VAL A 86 -2.89 7.73 -16.04
N LYS A 87 -1.74 8.37 -16.22
CA LYS A 87 -1.08 8.50 -17.52
C LYS A 87 0.15 7.61 -17.53
N PHE A 88 0.18 6.71 -18.50
CA PHE A 88 1.31 5.83 -18.73
C PHE A 88 2.25 6.42 -19.78
N PRO A 89 3.57 6.19 -19.68
CA PRO A 89 4.51 6.50 -20.75
C PRO A 89 4.20 5.67 -22.01
N GLU A 90 4.54 6.18 -23.19
CA GLU A 90 4.24 5.52 -24.48
C GLU A 90 4.87 4.12 -24.62
N ASN A 91 5.95 3.86 -23.89
CA ASN A 91 6.69 2.60 -23.90
C ASN A 91 6.21 1.59 -22.85
N VAL A 92 5.05 1.80 -22.22
CA VAL A 92 4.56 0.87 -21.20
C VAL A 92 4.11 -0.45 -21.83
N HIS A 93 4.41 -1.57 -21.18
CA HIS A 93 3.95 -2.89 -21.63
C HIS A 93 2.39 -2.91 -21.67
N PRO A 94 1.74 -3.47 -22.72
CA PRO A 94 0.28 -3.43 -22.88
C PRO A 94 -0.51 -4.01 -21.70
N GLU A 95 0.11 -4.94 -20.97
CA GLU A 95 -0.45 -5.55 -19.77
C GLU A 95 -0.60 -4.56 -18.62
N ILE A 96 0.35 -3.63 -18.45
CA ILE A 96 0.32 -2.58 -17.42
C ILE A 96 -0.81 -1.58 -17.69
N LYS A 97 -1.11 -1.31 -18.96
CA LYS A 97 -2.25 -0.45 -19.34
C LYS A 97 -3.59 -1.08 -18.96
N LYS A 98 -3.71 -2.42 -19.05
CA LYS A 98 -4.91 -3.15 -18.59
C LYS A 98 -5.01 -3.16 -17.06
N MET A 99 -3.89 -3.14 -16.36
CA MET A 99 -3.84 -3.01 -14.90
C MET A 99 -4.15 -1.61 -14.38
N SER A 100 -4.53 -0.66 -15.24
CA SER A 100 -4.82 0.72 -14.83
C SER A 100 -6.02 0.84 -13.88
N GLU A 101 -7.07 0.03 -14.07
CA GLU A 101 -8.21 -0.01 -13.16
C GLU A 101 -7.83 -0.58 -11.80
N ASP A 102 -7.05 -1.67 -11.79
CA ASP A 102 -6.49 -2.26 -10.57
C ASP A 102 -5.53 -1.29 -9.86
N LEU A 103 -4.77 -0.49 -10.62
CA LEU A 103 -3.88 0.53 -10.07
C LEU A 103 -4.68 1.65 -9.38
N LYS A 104 -5.79 2.11 -9.97
CA LYS A 104 -6.69 3.08 -9.33
C LYS A 104 -7.27 2.52 -8.03
N GLN A 105 -7.70 1.26 -8.02
CA GLN A 105 -8.16 0.59 -6.79
C GLN A 105 -7.04 0.44 -5.76
N THR A 106 -5.82 0.17 -6.20
CA THR A 106 -4.63 0.06 -5.36
C THR A 106 -4.29 1.40 -4.72
N ILE A 107 -4.30 2.50 -5.48
CA ILE A 107 -4.08 3.86 -4.96
C ILE A 107 -5.08 4.19 -3.85
N ASN A 108 -6.37 3.89 -4.07
CA ASN A 108 -7.40 4.07 -3.05
C ASN A 108 -7.21 3.15 -1.84
N SER A 109 -6.63 1.97 -2.03
CA SER A 109 -6.29 1.05 -0.93
C SER A 109 -5.04 1.50 -0.14
N PHE A 110 -4.17 2.32 -0.74
CA PHE A 110 -3.04 2.96 -0.09
C PHE A 110 -3.39 4.26 0.63
N ALA A 111 -4.59 4.80 0.43
CA ALA A 111 -5.07 5.95 1.18
C ALA A 111 -5.16 5.57 2.67
N TRP A 112 -4.24 6.09 3.48
CA TRP A 112 -4.32 6.00 4.93
C TRP A 112 -5.06 7.23 5.44
N PRO A 113 -6.36 7.12 5.77
CA PRO A 113 -7.14 8.28 6.12
C PRO A 113 -6.52 9.01 7.31
N PHE A 114 -6.44 10.34 7.18
CA PHE A 114 -6.02 11.19 8.28
C PHE A 114 -7.11 11.22 9.37
N PRO A 115 -6.73 11.33 10.65
CA PRO A 115 -7.69 11.55 11.73
C PRO A 115 -8.49 12.83 11.50
N LYS A 116 -9.74 12.87 12.01
CA LYS A 116 -10.56 14.09 11.98
C LYS A 116 -10.05 15.17 12.93
N GLU A 117 -9.33 14.75 13.97
CA GLU A 117 -8.72 15.64 14.94
C GLU A 117 -7.40 16.18 14.39
N ALA A 118 -7.07 17.43 14.74
CA ALA A 118 -5.78 17.99 14.38
C ALA A 118 -4.65 17.15 14.99
N ILE A 119 -3.70 16.73 14.15
CA ILE A 119 -2.54 15.95 14.56
C ILE A 119 -1.30 16.82 14.67
N GLY A 120 -0.53 16.62 15.75
CA GLY A 120 0.74 17.31 15.99
C GLY A 120 1.93 16.34 15.93
N LYS A 121 3.14 16.88 16.03
CA LYS A 121 4.37 16.08 16.14
C LYS A 121 4.24 15.03 17.25
N GLY A 122 4.57 13.78 16.92
CA GLY A 122 4.43 12.61 17.80
C GLY A 122 3.07 11.91 17.72
N ALA A 123 2.09 12.47 17.01
CA ALA A 123 0.78 11.85 16.84
C ALA A 123 0.92 10.46 16.20
N ARG A 124 0.15 9.51 16.73
CA ARG A 124 0.14 8.12 16.27
C ARG A 124 -1.29 7.65 16.12
N TRP A 125 -1.63 7.13 14.95
CA TRP A 125 -2.96 6.58 14.68
C TRP A 125 -2.87 5.26 13.92
N GLN A 126 -3.96 4.51 13.98
CA GLN A 126 -4.06 3.19 13.36
C GLN A 126 -5.22 3.16 12.38
N VAL A 127 -4.97 2.58 11.22
CA VAL A 127 -5.97 2.29 10.20
C VAL A 127 -6.04 0.78 10.04
N SER A 128 -7.24 0.21 10.23
CA SER A 128 -7.49 -1.21 10.04
C SER A 128 -8.31 -1.42 8.78
N MET A 129 -7.78 -2.17 7.82
CA MET A 129 -8.47 -2.50 6.58
C MET A 129 -8.65 -4.02 6.47
N PRO A 130 -9.86 -4.52 6.16
CA PRO A 130 -10.02 -5.91 5.79
C PRO A 130 -9.30 -6.16 4.46
N PHE A 131 -8.65 -7.31 4.33
CA PHE A 131 -8.12 -7.76 3.04
C PHE A 131 -8.54 -9.19 2.77
N THR A 132 -8.70 -9.51 1.49
CA THR A 132 -8.89 -10.88 1.03
C THR A 132 -7.84 -11.14 -0.03
N SER A 133 -7.02 -12.16 0.17
CA SER A 133 -6.00 -12.61 -0.79
C SER A 133 -6.09 -14.12 -0.90
N GLU A 134 -6.33 -14.65 -2.10
CA GLU A 134 -6.34 -16.09 -2.36
C GLU A 134 -7.28 -16.88 -1.42
N GLY A 135 -8.48 -16.34 -1.17
CA GLY A 135 -9.45 -16.94 -0.25
C GLY A 135 -9.15 -16.77 1.25
N ILE A 136 -7.97 -16.23 1.61
CA ILE A 136 -7.60 -15.92 2.99
C ILE A 136 -8.10 -14.52 3.34
N LYS A 137 -9.00 -14.47 4.32
CA LYS A 137 -9.48 -13.20 4.90
C LYS A 137 -8.60 -12.80 6.08
N GLY A 138 -8.19 -11.54 6.10
CA GLY A 138 -7.40 -10.97 7.18
C GLY A 138 -7.74 -9.51 7.44
N THR A 139 -7.07 -8.95 8.43
CA THR A 139 -7.11 -7.53 8.75
C THR A 139 -5.70 -6.99 8.70
N GLN A 140 -5.47 -5.99 7.86
CA GLN A 140 -4.24 -5.22 7.83
C GLN A 140 -4.39 -4.04 8.79
N VAL A 141 -3.47 -3.93 9.75
CA VAL A 141 -3.39 -2.80 10.69
C VAL A 141 -2.16 -1.98 10.34
N SER A 142 -2.39 -0.80 9.79
CA SER A 142 -1.37 0.19 9.46
C SER A 142 -1.28 1.19 10.60
N THR A 143 -0.11 1.32 11.22
CA THR A 143 0.16 2.33 12.26
C THR A 143 1.01 3.45 11.67
N LEU A 144 0.49 4.66 11.68
CA LEU A 144 1.19 5.86 11.22
C LEU A 144 1.64 6.66 12.44
N THR A 145 2.88 7.14 12.41
CA THR A 145 3.44 8.04 13.43
C THR A 145 4.01 9.27 12.75
N LEU A 146 3.49 10.44 13.09
CA LEU A 146 4.03 11.73 12.66
C LEU A 146 5.29 12.03 13.46
N LYS A 147 6.47 11.83 12.88
CA LYS A 147 7.75 11.99 13.57
C LYS A 147 8.18 13.44 13.67
N ASP A 148 7.92 14.22 12.62
CA ASP A 148 8.35 15.61 12.59
C ASP A 148 7.53 16.45 11.60
N ILE A 149 7.41 17.74 11.90
CA ILE A 149 6.86 18.76 11.00
C ILE A 149 7.88 19.90 10.97
N GLN A 150 8.43 20.21 9.81
CA GLN A 150 9.36 21.32 9.59
C GLN A 150 8.87 22.17 8.41
N GLY A 151 8.18 23.27 8.71
CA GLY A 151 7.57 24.12 7.68
C GLY A 151 6.55 23.34 6.85
N ASP A 152 6.86 23.18 5.56
CA ASP A 152 6.07 22.45 4.56
C ASP A 152 6.44 20.95 4.47
N LYS A 153 7.42 20.49 5.25
CA LYS A 153 7.88 19.09 5.22
C LYS A 153 7.34 18.30 6.40
N VAL A 154 6.82 17.12 6.11
CA VAL A 154 6.25 16.18 7.08
C VAL A 154 7.04 14.88 7.03
N LYS A 155 7.53 14.41 8.18
CA LYS A 155 8.18 13.10 8.31
C LYS A 155 7.24 12.13 9.00
N MET A 156 6.86 11.06 8.30
CA MET A 156 5.98 10.01 8.84
C MET A 156 6.68 8.66 8.85
N GLU A 157 6.36 7.86 9.86
CA GLU A 157 6.71 6.44 9.94
C GLU A 157 5.45 5.61 9.76
N LEU A 158 5.50 4.63 8.88
CA LEU A 158 4.42 3.68 8.64
C LEU A 158 4.88 2.28 9.05
N THR A 159 4.09 1.62 9.89
CA THR A 159 4.25 0.20 10.23
C THR A 159 3.01 -0.57 9.80
N VAL A 160 3.15 -1.59 8.97
CA VAL A 160 2.03 -2.42 8.52
C VAL A 160 2.11 -3.80 9.18
N LYS A 161 1.03 -4.24 9.81
CA LYS A 161 0.86 -5.58 10.38
C LYS A 161 -0.31 -6.29 9.70
N LYS A 162 -0.13 -7.53 9.24
CA LYS A 162 -1.22 -8.36 8.69
C LYS A 162 -1.63 -9.40 9.71
N LEU A 163 -2.89 -9.37 10.12
CA LEU A 163 -3.50 -10.34 11.02
C LEU A 163 -4.38 -11.28 10.18
N LEU A 164 -3.96 -12.53 10.05
CA LEU A 164 -4.76 -13.55 9.35
C LEU A 164 -5.87 -14.03 10.27
N ARG A 165 -7.11 -14.08 9.77
CA ARG A 165 -8.25 -14.56 10.55
C ARG A 165 -8.21 -16.09 10.58
N ASN A 166 -7.33 -16.66 11.39
CA ASN A 166 -7.25 -18.11 11.54
C ASN A 166 -8.46 -18.62 12.36
N ARG A 167 -9.45 -19.23 11.71
CA ARG A 167 -10.58 -19.92 12.37
C ARG A 167 -10.14 -21.28 12.94
N ARG A 168 -9.13 -21.29 13.81
CA ARG A 168 -8.82 -22.44 14.68
C ARG A 168 -8.49 -21.97 16.09
N LEU A 169 -9.51 -21.43 16.77
CA LEU A 169 -9.52 -21.38 18.22
C LEU A 169 -10.97 -21.61 18.71
N MET A 170 -11.53 -22.78 18.37
CA MET A 170 -12.41 -23.44 19.33
C MET A 170 -11.49 -24.05 20.40
N PHE A 171 -11.01 -23.24 21.33
CA PHE A 171 -10.67 -23.79 22.63
C PHE A 171 -11.99 -24.25 23.23
N ARG A 172 -12.16 -25.58 23.30
CA ARG A 172 -13.08 -26.21 24.24
C ARG A 172 -12.74 -25.69 25.63
N VAL A 173 -13.39 -24.63 26.06
CA VAL A 173 -13.53 -24.30 27.49
C VAL A 173 -14.85 -24.91 27.91
N CYS A 174 -14.83 -26.21 28.21
CA CYS A 174 -15.86 -26.85 29.01
C CYS A 174 -15.20 -27.41 30.27
N ARG A 175 -15.47 -26.70 31.39
CA ARG A 175 -15.69 -27.21 32.76
C ARG A 175 -14.63 -28.13 33.39
N ALA A 176 -14.23 -27.96 34.65
CA ALA A 176 -14.74 -27.14 35.72
C ALA A 176 -13.69 -27.03 36.83
N LEU A 177 -13.69 -25.86 37.48
CA LEU A 177 -13.27 -25.72 38.88
C LEU A 177 -13.98 -26.76 39.76
N ARG A 178 -13.22 -27.46 40.59
CA ARG A 178 -13.62 -27.74 41.97
C ARG A 178 -12.41 -27.59 42.88
N VAL A 179 -12.48 -26.53 43.67
CA VAL A 179 -11.83 -26.41 44.98
C VAL A 179 -12.75 -27.13 45.99
N ASN A 180 -12.09 -27.73 46.98
CA ASN A 180 -12.56 -28.61 48.06
C ASN A 180 -12.76 -30.08 47.71
#